data_AF-A0A3D8V9M2-F1
#
_entry.id   AF-A0A3D8V9M2-F1
#
_cell.length_a   1.000
_cell.length_b   1.000
_cell.length_c   1.000
_cell.angle_alpha   90.00
_cell.angle_beta   90.00
_cell.angle_gamma   90.00
#
_symmetry.space_group_name_H-M   'P 1'
#
loop_
_entity.id
_entity.type
_entity.pdbx_description
1 polymer ?
#
loop_
_entity_poly.entity_id
_entity_poly.type
_entity_poly.pdbx_seq_one_letter_code
_entity_poly.pdbx_strand_id
1 'polypeptide(L)'
;MLFAMAWWAQSDTPPARILQSVWAWIVGREAAFGGGAATAFAGAALYFVLMSAIVAIYHAAAREHRVLRERPILLGALYGAAWFVLLHLIVVPLFSAAPPKRFIPDWYLACLLAHMVLIGIPAAWMSRRWYGMR
;
A
#
# COMPACT_ATOMS: atom_id res chain seq x y z
N MET A 1 1.32 3.96 -5.15
CA MET A 1 0.25 4.27 -6.13
C MET A 1 0.81 4.54 -7.52
N LEU A 2 1.80 5.42 -7.67
CA LEU A 2 2.50 5.65 -8.95
C LEU A 2 3.04 4.36 -9.59
N PHE A 3 3.64 3.47 -8.79
CA PHE A 3 4.07 2.14 -9.24
C PHE A 3 2.93 1.35 -9.91
N ALA A 4 1.76 1.31 -9.28
CA ALA A 4 0.60 0.60 -9.83
C ALA A 4 0.09 1.25 -11.12
N MET A 5 0.09 2.59 -11.18
CA MET A 5 -0.26 3.34 -12.39
C MET A 5 0.69 3.04 -13.54
N ALA A 6 2.01 3.01 -13.28
CA ALA A 6 3.01 2.67 -14.28
C ALA A 6 2.85 1.22 -14.78
N TRP A 7 2.64 0.26 -13.87
CA TRP A 7 2.44 -1.14 -14.25
C TRP A 7 1.20 -1.34 -15.12
N TRP A 8 0.07 -0.74 -14.76
CA TRP A 8 -1.19 -0.94 -15.49
C TRP A 8 -1.35 -0.03 -16.72
N ALA A 9 -0.42 0.91 -16.95
CA ALA A 9 -0.37 1.72 -18.15
C ALA A 9 -0.19 0.86 -19.42
N GLN A 10 0.51 -0.28 -19.32
CA GLN A 10 0.68 -1.22 -20.43
C GLN A 10 -0.63 -1.91 -20.88
N SER A 11 -1.70 -1.78 -20.10
CA SER A 11 -3.02 -2.38 -20.35
C SER A 11 -4.08 -1.30 -20.62
N ASP A 12 -3.68 -0.10 -21.05
CA ASP A 12 -4.55 1.07 -21.32
C ASP A 12 -5.52 1.40 -20.19
N THR A 13 -5.16 1.08 -18.95
CA THR A 13 -6.02 1.30 -17.79
C THR A 13 -5.87 2.74 -17.30
N PRO A 14 -6.94 3.55 -17.30
CA PRO A 14 -6.85 4.92 -16.83
C PRO A 14 -6.39 4.98 -15.36
N PRO A 15 -5.45 5.88 -14.99
CA PRO A 15 -4.99 6.02 -13.60
C PRO A 15 -6.12 6.25 -12.59
N ALA A 16 -7.18 6.96 -13.03
CA ALA A 16 -8.38 7.17 -12.24
C ALA A 16 -9.05 5.87 -11.79
N ARG A 17 -9.08 4.83 -12.64
CA ARG A 17 -9.66 3.52 -12.29
C ARG A 17 -8.88 2.82 -11.18
N ILE A 18 -7.56 3.04 -11.11
CA ILE A 18 -6.72 2.46 -10.05
C ILE A 18 -7.07 3.11 -8.72
N LEU A 19 -7.23 4.44 -8.70
CA LEU A 19 -7.65 5.15 -7.48
C LEU A 19 -9.07 4.77 -7.06
N GLN A 20 -10.01 4.72 -8.01
CA GLN A 20 -11.38 4.26 -7.75
C GLN A 20 -11.41 2.82 -7.20
N SER A 21 -10.49 1.96 -7.62
CA SER A 21 -10.39 0.59 -7.08
C SER A 21 -10.05 0.55 -5.58
N VAL A 22 -9.37 1.57 -5.06
CA VAL A 22 -9.12 1.73 -3.63
C VAL A 22 -10.39 2.21 -2.93
N TRP A 23 -11.10 3.17 -3.52
CA TRP A 23 -12.37 3.66 -2.97
C TRP A 23 -13.47 2.60 -2.96
N ALA A 24 -13.42 1.65 -3.90
CA ALA A 24 -14.33 0.52 -3.98
C ALA A 24 -14.31 -0.37 -2.73
N TRP A 25 -13.26 -0.31 -1.90
CA TRP A 25 -13.20 -1.03 -0.63
C TRP A 25 -14.21 -0.53 0.40
N ILE A 26 -14.67 0.72 0.26
CA ILE A 26 -15.61 1.38 1.19
C ILE A 26 -17.03 1.37 0.64
N VAL A 27 -17.19 1.80 -0.62
CA VAL A 27 -18.51 2.06 -1.21
C VAL A 27 -18.97 0.97 -2.19
N GLY A 28 -18.16 -0.07 -2.39
CA GLY A 28 -18.38 -1.08 -3.42
C GLY A 28 -17.99 -0.61 -4.83
N ARG A 29 -17.93 -1.56 -5.77
CA ARG A 29 -17.41 -1.30 -7.13
C ARG A 29 -18.29 -0.36 -7.94
N GLU A 30 -19.60 -0.58 -7.96
CA GLU A 30 -20.52 0.17 -8.82
C GLU A 30 -20.49 1.67 -8.48
N ALA A 31 -20.62 2.01 -7.19
CA ALA A 31 -20.53 3.38 -6.73
C ALA A 31 -19.14 3.99 -6.98
N ALA A 32 -18.06 3.23 -6.77
CA ALA A 32 -16.70 3.72 -6.97
C ALA A 32 -16.37 4.02 -8.44
N PHE A 33 -16.76 3.15 -9.38
CA PHE A 33 -16.47 3.35 -10.80
C PHE A 33 -17.47 4.28 -11.49
N GLY A 34 -18.71 4.38 -10.98
CA GLY A 34 -19.73 5.30 -11.50
C GLY A 34 -19.52 6.77 -11.08
N GLY A 35 -18.84 7.04 -9.96
CA GLY A 35 -18.68 8.39 -9.41
C GLY A 35 -17.61 9.29 -10.06
N GLY A 36 -16.97 8.84 -11.14
CA GLY A 36 -16.05 9.67 -11.93
C GLY A 36 -14.86 10.24 -11.14
N ALA A 37 -14.51 11.51 -11.37
CA ALA A 37 -13.34 12.14 -10.78
C ALA A 37 -13.42 12.24 -9.24
N ALA A 38 -14.62 12.40 -8.67
CA ALA A 38 -14.81 12.53 -7.22
C ALA A 38 -14.37 11.26 -6.48
N THR A 39 -14.77 10.09 -6.97
CA THR A 39 -14.38 8.79 -6.38
C THR A 39 -12.91 8.46 -6.62
N ALA A 40 -12.31 8.93 -7.73
CA ALA A 40 -10.88 8.85 -7.93
C ALA A 40 -10.11 9.68 -6.88
N PHE A 41 -10.57 10.90 -6.58
CA PHE A 41 -9.97 11.73 -5.54
C PHE A 41 -10.14 11.12 -4.14
N ALA A 42 -11.33 10.59 -3.83
CA ALA A 42 -11.60 9.90 -2.58
C ALA A 42 -10.70 8.67 -2.41
N GLY A 43 -10.49 7.90 -3.48
CA GLY A 43 -9.56 6.77 -3.50
C GLY A 43 -8.11 7.20 -3.26
N ALA A 44 -7.68 8.33 -3.83
CA ALA A 44 -6.35 8.89 -3.58
C ALA A 44 -6.18 9.34 -2.11
N ALA A 45 -7.19 10.01 -1.55
CA ALA A 45 -7.19 10.42 -0.15
C ALA A 45 -7.15 9.21 0.79
N LEU A 46 -7.97 8.18 0.53
CA LEU A 46 -7.96 6.93 1.30
C LEU A 46 -6.61 6.23 1.22
N TYR A 47 -6.02 6.13 0.03
CA TYR A 47 -4.67 5.59 -0.13
C TYR A 47 -3.63 6.38 0.68
N PHE A 48 -3.69 7.72 0.64
CA PHE A 48 -2.77 8.57 1.40
C PHE A 48 -2.88 8.35 2.90
N VAL A 49 -4.11 8.29 3.43
CA VAL A 49 -4.38 8.01 4.85
C VAL A 49 -3.84 6.63 5.23
N LEU A 50 -4.12 5.60 4.41
CA LEU A 50 -3.64 4.25 4.66
C LEU A 50 -2.11 4.18 4.69
N MET A 51 -1.43 4.77 3.70
CA MET A 51 0.03 4.79 3.67
C MET A 51 0.63 5.55 4.85
N SER A 52 0.03 6.68 5.22
CA SER A 52 0.46 7.47 6.38
C SER A 52 0.31 6.68 7.68
N ALA A 53 -0.81 5.96 7.84
CA ALA A 53 -1.04 5.09 9.00
C ALA A 53 0.00 3.95 9.07
N ILE A 54 0.29 3.29 7.96
CA ILE A 54 1.32 2.24 7.88
C ILE A 54 2.68 2.79 8.34
N VAL A 55 3.11 3.94 7.83
CA VAL A 55 4.40 4.55 8.25
C VAL A 55 4.36 4.94 9.74
N ALA A 56 3.26 5.52 10.22
CA ALA A 56 3.09 5.92 11.61
C ALA A 56 3.15 4.72 12.57
N ILE A 57 2.55 3.58 12.20
CA ILE A 57 2.60 2.35 13.00
C ILE A 57 4.04 1.85 13.14
N TYR A 58 4.82 1.80 12.05
CA TYR A 58 6.24 1.43 12.14
C TYR A 58 7.00 2.40 13.05
N HIS A 59 6.76 3.69 12.88
CA HIS A 59 7.44 4.72 13.65
C HIS A 59 7.15 4.61 15.16
N ALA A 60 5.89 4.41 15.52
CA ALA A 60 5.47 4.20 16.90
C ALA A 60 6.12 2.95 17.50
N ALA A 61 6.13 1.83 16.77
CA ALA A 61 6.79 0.60 17.22
C ALA A 61 8.31 0.77 17.37
N ALA A 62 8.95 1.53 16.48
CA ALA A 62 10.39 1.80 16.51
C ALA A 62 10.80 2.64 17.73
N ARG A 63 9.88 3.40 18.34
CA ARG A 63 10.12 4.16 19.58
C ARG A 63 10.59 3.24 20.71
N GLU A 64 9.88 2.14 20.91
CA GLU A 64 10.06 1.23 22.04
C GLU A 64 11.05 0.09 21.70
N HIS A 65 11.05 -0.37 20.45
CA HIS A 65 11.91 -1.48 20.03
C HIS A 65 13.16 -0.99 19.28
N ARG A 66 14.31 -0.94 19.96
CA ARG A 66 15.61 -0.55 19.37
C ARG A 66 15.99 -1.41 18.15
N VAL A 67 15.64 -2.69 18.16
CA VAL A 67 15.94 -3.62 17.05
C VAL A 67 15.37 -3.13 15.70
N LEU A 68 14.19 -2.49 15.70
CA LEU A 68 13.54 -1.92 14.51
C LEU A 68 14.34 -0.77 13.89
N ARG A 69 15.21 -0.12 14.67
CA ARG A 69 16.10 0.96 14.23
C ARG A 69 17.48 0.45 13.82
N GLU A 70 17.95 -0.63 14.42
CA GLU A 70 19.28 -1.20 14.14
C GLU A 70 19.36 -1.88 12.77
N ARG A 71 18.27 -2.54 12.35
CA ARG A 71 18.21 -3.31 11.10
C ARG A 71 17.12 -2.78 10.15
N PRO A 72 17.21 -1.52 9.68
CA PRO A 72 16.12 -0.87 8.94
C PRO A 72 15.81 -1.54 7.59
N ILE A 73 16.83 -2.12 6.93
CA ILE A 73 16.63 -2.80 5.65
C ILE A 73 15.83 -4.09 5.87
N LEU A 74 16.30 -4.99 6.74
CA LEU A 74 15.66 -6.27 6.97
C LEU A 74 14.27 -6.11 7.61
N LEU A 75 14.16 -5.36 8.70
CA LEU A 75 12.89 -5.22 9.42
C LEU A 75 11.91 -4.32 8.70
N GLY A 76 12.37 -3.31 7.97
CA GLY A 76 11.55 -2.55 7.05
C GLY A 76 11.01 -3.44 5.92
N ALA A 77 11.85 -4.26 5.30
CA ALA A 77 11.41 -5.19 4.25
C ALA A 77 10.38 -6.20 4.77
N LEU A 78 10.63 -6.85 5.92
CA LEU A 78 9.68 -7.79 6.53
C LEU A 78 8.35 -7.10 6.87
N TYR A 79 8.40 -5.88 7.38
CA TYR A 79 7.19 -5.09 7.65
C TYR A 79 6.40 -4.78 6.38
N GLY A 80 7.08 -4.36 5.31
CA GLY A 80 6.46 -4.15 4.00
C GLY A 80 5.83 -5.43 3.45
N ALA A 81 6.51 -6.57 3.57
CA ALA A 81 5.97 -7.87 3.16
C ALA A 81 4.73 -8.27 3.98
N ALA A 82 4.72 -8.01 5.29
CA ALA A 82 3.56 -8.26 6.14
C ALA A 82 2.34 -7.43 5.70
N TRP A 83 2.53 -6.14 5.38
CA TRP A 83 1.47 -5.30 4.84
C TRP A 83 1.02 -5.74 3.46
N PHE A 84 1.93 -6.19 2.60
CA PHE A 84 1.54 -6.78 1.31
C PHE A 84 0.58 -7.95 1.52
N VAL A 85 0.92 -8.89 2.40
CA VAL A 85 0.08 -10.05 2.76
C VAL A 85 -1.28 -9.56 3.27
N LEU A 86 -1.28 -8.68 4.26
CA LEU A 86 -2.53 -8.17 4.84
C LEU A 86 -3.41 -7.48 3.79
N LEU A 87 -2.83 -6.62 2.97
CA LEU A 87 -3.60 -5.88 1.97
C LEU A 87 -4.08 -6.76 0.82
N HIS A 88 -3.23 -7.64 0.28
CA HIS A 88 -3.53 -8.39 -0.95
C HIS A 88 -4.25 -9.72 -0.69
N LEU A 89 -4.04 -10.33 0.47
CA LEU A 89 -4.63 -11.64 0.81
C LEU A 89 -5.82 -11.51 1.78
N ILE A 90 -5.97 -10.39 2.51
CA ILE A 90 -7.06 -10.21 3.46
C ILE A 90 -7.96 -9.04 3.03
N VAL A 91 -7.43 -7.82 2.97
CA VAL A 91 -8.24 -6.61 2.74
C VAL A 91 -8.85 -6.61 1.34
N VAL A 92 -8.06 -6.81 0.29
CA VAL A 92 -8.57 -6.77 -1.09
C VAL A 92 -9.64 -7.84 -1.32
N PRO A 93 -9.46 -9.12 -0.93
CA PRO A 93 -10.51 -10.12 -1.07
C PRO A 93 -11.78 -9.80 -0.27
N LEU A 94 -11.63 -9.26 0.95
CA LEU A 94 -12.76 -9.00 1.83
C LEU A 94 -13.57 -7.77 1.41
N PHE A 95 -12.91 -6.72 0.91
CA PHE A 95 -13.53 -5.41 0.69
C PHE A 95 -13.74 -5.07 -0.79
N SER A 96 -13.00 -5.65 -1.74
CA SER A 96 -13.08 -5.20 -3.14
C SER A 96 -14.37 -5.60 -3.87
N ALA A 97 -15.22 -6.46 -3.28
CA ALA A 97 -16.43 -7.02 -3.87
C ALA A 97 -16.24 -7.54 -5.32
N ALA A 98 -15.00 -7.83 -5.70
CA ALA A 98 -14.62 -8.24 -7.04
C ALA A 98 -14.63 -9.77 -7.10
N PRO A 99 -15.03 -10.37 -8.23
CA PRO A 99 -14.76 -11.78 -8.46
C PRO A 99 -13.26 -12.04 -8.29
N PRO A 100 -12.86 -13.22 -7.76
CA PRO A 100 -11.46 -13.52 -7.50
C PRO A 100 -10.65 -13.22 -8.76
N LYS A 101 -9.77 -12.21 -8.66
CA LYS A 101 -8.88 -11.87 -9.78
C LYS A 101 -8.04 -13.10 -10.06
N ARG A 102 -7.80 -13.40 -11.34
CA ARG A 102 -6.77 -14.38 -11.73
C ARG A 102 -5.49 -14.03 -10.97
N PHE A 103 -4.90 -15.03 -10.32
CA PHE A 103 -3.60 -14.87 -9.72
C PHE A 103 -2.61 -14.56 -10.84
N ILE A 104 -2.03 -13.35 -10.82
CA ILE A 104 -0.99 -12.91 -11.77
C ILE A 104 0.31 -12.91 -10.99
N PRO A 105 1.15 -13.96 -11.11
CA PRO A 105 2.35 -14.11 -10.28
C PRO A 105 3.27 -12.89 -10.32
N ASP A 106 3.52 -12.37 -11.52
CA ASP A 106 4.44 -11.25 -11.73
C ASP A 106 3.95 -9.96 -11.06
N TRP A 107 2.63 -9.71 -11.08
CA TRP A 107 2.03 -8.56 -10.40
C TRP A 107 2.14 -8.68 -8.88
N TYR A 108 1.86 -9.87 -8.33
CA TYR A 108 1.96 -10.11 -6.89
C TYR A 108 3.41 -10.00 -6.42
N LEU A 109 4.37 -10.52 -7.19
CA LEU A 109 5.78 -10.38 -6.90
C LEU A 109 6.22 -8.91 -6.95
N ALA A 110 5.82 -8.17 -7.98
CA ALA A 110 6.17 -6.76 -8.12
C ALA A 110 5.53 -5.91 -7.00
N CYS A 111 4.28 -6.21 -6.61
CA CYS A 111 3.65 -5.62 -5.44
C CYS A 111 4.40 -5.94 -4.15
N LEU A 112 4.77 -7.20 -3.90
CA LEU A 112 5.54 -7.57 -2.71
C LEU A 112 6.83 -6.76 -2.62
N LEU A 113 7.62 -6.75 -3.69
CA LEU A 113 8.87 -5.98 -3.76
C LEU A 113 8.62 -4.48 -3.58
N ALA A 114 7.57 -3.93 -4.18
CA ALA A 114 7.19 -2.54 -3.99
C ALA A 114 6.85 -2.21 -2.53
N HIS A 115 6.14 -3.08 -1.81
CA HIS A 115 5.84 -2.83 -0.39
C HIS A 115 7.09 -2.95 0.48
N MET A 116 7.99 -3.89 0.18
CA MET A 116 9.26 -4.02 0.89
C MET A 116 10.14 -2.78 0.68
N VAL A 117 10.35 -2.38 -0.57
CA VAL A 117 11.37 -1.39 -0.96
C VAL A 117 10.85 0.05 -0.95
N LEU A 118 9.59 0.29 -1.33
CA LEU A 118 9.04 1.64 -1.45
C LEU A 118 8.26 2.09 -0.21
N ILE A 119 7.87 1.16 0.68
CA ILE A 119 7.09 1.46 1.88
C ILE A 119 7.86 1.08 3.14
N GLY A 120 8.20 -0.20 3.27
CA GLY A 120 8.78 -0.76 4.48
C GLY A 120 10.17 -0.22 4.82
N ILE A 121 11.13 -0.35 3.89
CA ILE A 121 12.50 0.15 4.09
C ILE A 121 12.54 1.67 4.34
N PRO A 122 11.86 2.53 3.55
CA PRO A 122 11.83 3.96 3.80
C PRO A 122 11.22 4.32 5.16
N ALA A 123 10.14 3.66 5.59
CA ALA A 123 9.54 3.87 6.91
C ALA A 123 10.52 3.55 8.05
N ALA A 124 11.25 2.44 7.91
CA ALA A 124 12.26 2.02 8.87
C ALA A 124 13.46 2.97 8.91
N TRP A 125 13.92 3.41 7.75
CA TRP A 125 15.06 4.32 7.63
C TRP A 125 14.72 5.72 8.19
N MET A 126 13.53 6.22 7.89
CA MET A 126 13.00 7.47 8.45
C MET A 126 12.96 7.40 9.99
N SER A 127 12.46 6.29 10.53
CA SER A 127 12.37 6.08 11.98
C SER A 127 13.74 6.00 12.64
N ARG A 128 14.70 5.28 12.04
CA ARG A 128 16.09 5.23 12.51
C ARG A 128 16.71 6.63 12.55
N ARG A 129 16.53 7.44 11.50
CA ARG A 129 17.07 8.79 11.43
C ARG A 129 16.44 9.70 12.48
N TRP A 130 15.12 9.66 12.63
CA TRP A 130 14.40 10.48 13.61
C TRP A 130 14.84 10.23 15.05
N TYR A 131 14.94 8.95 15.46
CA TYR A 131 15.35 8.58 16.81
C TYR A 131 16.87 8.57 17.03
N GLY A 132 17.69 8.67 15.99
CA GLY A 132 19.14 8.82 16.11
C GLY A 132 19.59 10.29 16.22
N MET A 133 18.70 11.25 15.91
CA MET A 133 18.93 12.69 16.10
C MET A 133 18.48 13.20 17.49
N ARG A 134 17.91 12.31 18.32
CA ARG A 134 17.46 12.58 19.69
C ARG A 134 18.32 11.78 20.66
#